data_AF-A0A1Q4FXJ7-F1
#
_entry.id   AF-A0A1Q4FXJ7-F1
#
_cell.length_a   1.000
_cell.length_b   1.000
_cell.length_c   1.000
_cell.angle_alpha   90.00
_cell.angle_beta   90.00
_cell.angle_gamma   90.00
#
_symmetry.space_group_name_H-M   'P 1'
#
loop_
_entity.id
_entity.type
_entity.pdbx_description
1 polymer ?
#
loop_
_entity_poly.entity_id
_entity_poly.type
_entity_poly.pdbx_seq_one_letter_code
_entity_poly.pdbx_strand_id
1 'polypeptide(L)'
;MTAAYEAPRWLRDLQRFLPLKSQFVLSGNVRDLQAIELQPGVVAPQGFIQALAGTLAAAGYAQVVLFDPVAGFQVATPPGTSTQTPDQVLQGLGLSPVNGVAAAGIDLLGVTLERLTSASGEPLALIVDFASQLLVRADAPSPAEHQLFTRALVASHQARARPAGSSRKPLYNAVLWVVDKEGDLPDWLLVGNPRLRHVPVARPDQVVRRALARALLQPLAGFAENPGRQPDIIDAFVESTEGLLLLELQSIAMLARVEGLPAARIADAVRRYKVGVTEDPWLRIDRHKIAGAEDIVRRRVKGQAHAVTHMLDLVKRAMTGVGGNRRGNRPRGVAFLAGPTGVGKTELAKTVTSLLFGDESAYIRFDMSEFSAEHSDQRLIGAPPGYVGYDMGGELTNAIRERPFSVVLFDEIEKAHPRILDKFLQILDDGVLTSGRGDRVYFSEALIVFTSNLGIYTTTPAGARVANVQASDDYAVVRRRVLAEIGNHFKLVLNRPEILNRIGENIIVFDFIRDDVARQIFRQMIDATRQDLHEQGFDVTIDEDSLARLAAGCLADLSNGGRGIRNQLEANLLNPLARQLFDQDARPGESFRIHVRGDGQTELQRA
;
A
#
# COMPACT_ATOMS: atom_id res chain seq x y z
N MET A 1 -16.65 13.16 -26.49
CA MET A 1 -16.28 12.33 -27.65
C MET A 1 -15.65 11.07 -27.11
N THR A 2 -16.25 9.90 -27.32
CA THR A 2 -15.64 8.61 -26.95
C THR A 2 -14.38 8.45 -27.78
N ALA A 3 -13.21 8.38 -27.13
CA ALA A 3 -11.99 7.98 -27.79
C ALA A 3 -12.25 6.64 -28.50
N ALA A 4 -11.87 6.54 -29.78
CA ALA A 4 -11.93 5.28 -30.50
C ALA A 4 -11.12 4.23 -29.73
N TYR A 5 -11.61 2.99 -29.65
CA TYR A 5 -10.87 1.91 -29.03
C TYR A 5 -9.50 1.77 -29.70
N GLU A 6 -8.44 1.73 -28.89
CA GLU A 6 -7.09 1.47 -29.35
C GLU A 6 -6.63 0.13 -28.79
N ALA A 7 -6.24 -0.78 -29.66
CA ALA A 7 -5.76 -2.09 -29.24
C ALA A 7 -4.53 -1.94 -28.31
N PRO A 8 -4.45 -2.73 -27.24
CA PRO A 8 -3.29 -2.79 -26.35
C PRO A 8 -1.96 -2.82 -27.11
N ARG A 9 -0.95 -2.11 -26.62
CA ARG A 9 0.36 -1.99 -27.27
C ARG A 9 0.98 -3.35 -27.60
N TRP A 10 0.85 -4.33 -26.73
CA TRP A 10 1.43 -5.65 -26.91
C TRP A 10 0.81 -6.42 -28.09
N LEU A 11 -0.52 -6.27 -28.32
CA LEU A 11 -1.19 -6.85 -29.49
C LEU A 11 -0.70 -6.23 -30.79
N ARG A 12 -0.54 -4.90 -30.80
CA ARG A 12 -0.01 -4.18 -31.96
C ARG A 12 1.44 -4.55 -32.25
N ASP A 13 2.26 -4.73 -31.21
CA ASP A 13 3.65 -5.18 -31.36
C ASP A 13 3.70 -6.62 -31.89
N LEU A 14 2.90 -7.52 -31.34
CA LEU A 14 2.78 -8.89 -31.84
C LEU A 14 2.42 -8.90 -33.33
N GLN A 15 1.31 -8.25 -33.72
CA GLN A 15 0.86 -8.19 -35.11
C GLN A 15 1.92 -7.64 -36.08
N ARG A 16 2.67 -6.62 -35.64
CA ARG A 16 3.76 -6.03 -36.45
C ARG A 16 4.87 -7.03 -36.73
N PHE A 17 5.17 -7.92 -35.79
CA PHE A 17 6.32 -8.84 -35.87
C PHE A 17 5.96 -10.25 -36.34
N LEU A 18 4.68 -10.65 -36.40
CA LEU A 18 4.24 -11.95 -36.96
C LEU A 18 4.86 -12.27 -38.33
N PRO A 19 5.02 -11.31 -39.26
CA PRO A 19 5.68 -11.57 -40.55
C PRO A 19 7.20 -11.75 -40.49
N LEU A 20 7.83 -11.37 -39.37
CA LEU A 20 9.28 -11.20 -39.25
C LEU A 20 9.94 -12.24 -38.33
N LYS A 21 9.15 -12.87 -37.46
CA LYS A 21 9.63 -13.71 -36.35
C LYS A 21 8.85 -15.01 -36.32
N SER A 22 9.55 -16.11 -36.08
CA SER A 22 8.94 -17.44 -35.99
C SER A 22 8.51 -17.78 -34.57
N GLN A 23 9.14 -17.17 -33.56
CA GLN A 23 8.80 -17.42 -32.17
C GLN A 23 8.63 -16.12 -31.37
N PHE A 24 7.77 -16.18 -30.37
CA PHE A 24 7.43 -15.08 -29.48
C PHE A 24 7.47 -15.52 -28.03
N VAL A 25 7.91 -14.64 -27.14
CA VAL A 25 7.82 -14.81 -25.69
C VAL A 25 6.97 -13.68 -25.15
N LEU A 26 5.80 -14.02 -24.63
CA LEU A 26 4.87 -13.10 -24.00
C LEU A 26 5.03 -13.23 -22.49
N SER A 27 5.39 -12.12 -21.83
CA SER A 27 5.68 -12.13 -20.39
C SER A 27 5.03 -10.96 -19.65
N GLY A 28 4.90 -11.08 -18.33
CA GLY A 28 4.29 -10.05 -17.49
C GLY A 28 2.82 -10.34 -17.18
N ASN A 29 1.91 -9.45 -17.58
CA ASN A 29 0.49 -9.51 -17.21
C ASN A 29 -0.33 -10.49 -18.08
N VAL A 30 0.12 -11.73 -18.22
CA VAL A 30 -0.45 -12.75 -19.12
C VAL A 30 -1.62 -13.54 -18.52
N ARG A 31 -1.95 -13.28 -17.24
CA ARG A 31 -3.04 -13.95 -16.50
C ARG A 31 -4.24 -13.04 -16.22
N ASP A 32 -4.24 -11.84 -16.80
CA ASP A 32 -5.31 -10.86 -16.67
C ASP A 32 -6.26 -10.89 -17.88
N LEU A 33 -7.44 -10.29 -17.71
CA LEU A 33 -8.34 -10.00 -18.81
C LEU A 33 -7.74 -8.94 -19.74
N GLN A 34 -8.18 -8.95 -20.99
CA GLN A 34 -7.85 -7.97 -22.00
C GLN A 34 -9.13 -7.26 -22.44
N ALA A 35 -9.07 -5.93 -22.60
CA ALA A 35 -10.15 -5.18 -23.21
C ALA A 35 -10.07 -5.38 -24.73
N ILE A 36 -11.07 -6.03 -25.33
CA ILE A 36 -11.11 -6.35 -26.76
C ILE A 36 -12.38 -5.76 -27.38
N GLU A 37 -12.23 -5.09 -28.52
CA GLU A 37 -13.35 -4.62 -29.33
C GLU A 37 -13.89 -5.77 -30.20
N LEU A 38 -15.12 -6.20 -29.92
CA LEU A 38 -15.79 -7.30 -30.64
C LEU A 38 -16.41 -6.81 -31.94
N GLN A 39 -16.93 -5.58 -31.92
CA GLN A 39 -17.53 -4.86 -33.03
C GLN A 39 -17.22 -3.37 -32.83
N PRO A 40 -17.23 -2.54 -33.89
CA PRO A 40 -16.96 -1.11 -33.74
C PRO A 40 -17.79 -0.46 -32.62
N GLY A 41 -17.11 0.02 -31.57
CA GLY A 41 -17.70 0.65 -30.39
C GLY A 41 -18.12 -0.30 -29.25
N VAL A 42 -17.99 -1.61 -29.40
CA VAL A 42 -18.36 -2.62 -28.40
C VAL A 42 -17.11 -3.30 -27.85
N VAL A 43 -16.67 -2.83 -26.68
CA VAL A 43 -15.53 -3.39 -25.95
C VAL A 43 -16.02 -4.34 -24.86
N ALA A 44 -15.39 -5.52 -24.78
CA ALA A 44 -15.69 -6.55 -23.78
C ALA A 44 -14.40 -7.09 -23.16
N PRO A 45 -14.46 -7.61 -21.92
CA PRO A 45 -13.34 -8.32 -21.34
C PRO A 45 -13.23 -9.72 -21.97
N GLN A 46 -12.01 -10.13 -22.34
CA GLN A 46 -11.70 -11.49 -22.76
C GLN A 46 -10.48 -12.05 -22.01
N GLY A 47 -10.41 -13.36 -21.84
CA GLY A 47 -9.21 -14.01 -21.31
C GLY A 47 -8.01 -13.81 -22.23
N PHE A 48 -6.81 -13.74 -21.67
CA PHE A 48 -5.57 -13.48 -22.42
C PHE A 48 -5.37 -14.43 -23.62
N ILE A 49 -5.54 -15.74 -23.41
CA ILE A 49 -5.38 -16.75 -24.47
C ILE A 49 -6.44 -16.59 -25.57
N GLN A 50 -7.68 -16.23 -25.22
CA GLN A 50 -8.74 -15.98 -26.19
C GLN A 50 -8.43 -14.73 -27.04
N ALA A 51 -7.97 -13.65 -26.40
CA ALA A 51 -7.55 -12.44 -27.08
C ALA A 51 -6.36 -12.70 -28.02
N LEU A 52 -5.40 -13.51 -27.58
CA LEU A 52 -4.24 -13.92 -28.37
C LEU A 52 -4.66 -14.75 -29.60
N ALA A 53 -5.48 -15.78 -29.39
CA ALA A 53 -5.96 -16.65 -30.46
C ALA A 53 -6.81 -15.87 -31.48
N GLY A 54 -7.68 -14.99 -31.02
CA GLY A 54 -8.45 -14.09 -31.90
C GLY A 54 -7.56 -13.16 -32.73
N THR A 55 -6.48 -12.65 -32.13
CA THR A 55 -5.51 -11.78 -32.82
C THR A 55 -4.73 -12.54 -33.89
N LEU A 56 -4.34 -13.78 -33.60
CA LEU A 56 -3.66 -14.66 -34.57
C LEU A 56 -4.60 -15.01 -35.73
N ALA A 57 -5.84 -15.40 -35.45
CA ALA A 57 -6.83 -15.68 -36.49
C ALA A 57 -7.05 -14.44 -37.38
N ALA A 58 -7.20 -13.25 -36.79
CA ALA A 58 -7.32 -11.99 -37.54
C ALA A 58 -6.06 -11.63 -38.35
N ALA A 59 -4.88 -12.09 -37.93
CA ALA A 59 -3.63 -11.92 -38.67
C ALA A 59 -3.47 -12.90 -39.85
N GLY A 60 -4.38 -13.89 -39.98
CA GLY A 60 -4.42 -14.84 -41.09
C GLY A 60 -3.96 -16.26 -40.74
N TYR A 61 -3.82 -16.60 -39.45
CA TYR A 61 -3.56 -17.97 -39.02
C TYR A 61 -4.84 -18.80 -39.13
N ALA A 62 -4.81 -19.86 -39.96
CA ALA A 62 -5.98 -20.70 -40.19
C ALA A 62 -6.31 -21.57 -38.97
N GLN A 63 -5.28 -22.00 -38.25
CA GLN A 63 -5.44 -22.72 -36.98
C GLN A 63 -4.55 -22.15 -35.90
N VAL A 64 -5.12 -22.06 -34.70
CA VAL A 64 -4.41 -21.76 -33.47
C VAL A 64 -4.55 -22.97 -32.56
N VAL A 65 -3.43 -23.60 -32.26
CA VAL A 65 -3.32 -24.73 -31.34
C VAL A 65 -2.82 -24.21 -30.00
N LEU A 66 -3.43 -24.67 -28.93
CA LEU A 66 -3.04 -24.40 -27.56
C LEU A 66 -2.40 -25.66 -26.98
N PHE A 67 -1.32 -25.49 -26.23
CA PHE A 67 -0.79 -26.49 -25.32
C PHE A 67 -0.84 -25.93 -23.89
N ASP A 68 -1.35 -26.70 -22.94
CA ASP A 68 -1.13 -26.47 -21.51
C ASP A 68 -0.60 -27.76 -20.84
N PRO A 69 0.20 -27.65 -19.76
CA PRO A 69 0.84 -28.81 -19.14
C PRO A 69 -0.11 -29.84 -18.52
N VAL A 70 -1.39 -29.49 -18.30
CA VAL A 70 -2.36 -30.36 -17.62
C VAL A 70 -3.22 -31.12 -18.63
N ALA A 71 -3.83 -30.42 -19.60
CA ALA A 71 -4.72 -31.03 -20.57
C ALA A 71 -4.01 -31.44 -21.88
N GLY A 72 -2.81 -30.92 -22.15
CA GLY A 72 -2.08 -31.16 -23.39
C GLY A 72 -2.56 -30.23 -24.51
N PHE A 73 -2.77 -30.78 -25.71
CA PHE A 73 -3.10 -30.01 -26.90
C PHE A 73 -4.60 -29.86 -27.13
N GLN A 74 -5.01 -28.65 -27.50
CA GLN A 74 -6.38 -28.29 -27.86
C GLN A 74 -6.37 -27.30 -29.03
N VAL A 75 -7.52 -27.12 -29.70
CA VAL A 75 -7.67 -26.07 -30.72
C VAL A 75 -8.34 -24.85 -30.12
N ALA A 76 -7.67 -23.70 -30.21
CA ALA A 76 -8.13 -22.40 -29.71
C ALA A 76 -8.63 -21.46 -30.82
N THR A 77 -8.67 -21.93 -32.06
CA THR A 77 -9.20 -21.20 -33.22
C THR A 77 -10.63 -20.69 -32.95
N PRO A 78 -10.92 -19.38 -33.16
CA PRO A 78 -12.26 -18.85 -32.94
C PRO A 78 -13.34 -19.57 -33.79
N PRO A 79 -14.57 -19.76 -33.27
CA PRO A 79 -15.64 -20.42 -34.01
C PRO A 79 -15.91 -19.74 -35.36
N GLY A 80 -16.12 -20.55 -36.41
CA GLY A 80 -16.44 -20.06 -37.76
C GLY A 80 -15.25 -19.61 -38.60
N THR A 81 -14.01 -19.69 -38.08
CA THR A 81 -12.79 -19.35 -38.85
C THR A 81 -12.11 -20.55 -39.52
N SER A 82 -12.45 -21.78 -39.11
CA SER A 82 -11.91 -23.04 -39.66
C SER A 82 -13.03 -23.94 -40.18
N THR A 83 -12.77 -24.64 -41.29
CA THR A 83 -13.62 -25.72 -41.82
C THR A 83 -13.24 -27.10 -41.28
N GLN A 84 -12.07 -27.23 -40.64
CA GLN A 84 -11.60 -28.48 -40.03
C GLN A 84 -12.08 -28.60 -38.59
N THR A 85 -12.43 -29.83 -38.19
CA THR A 85 -12.76 -30.15 -36.80
C THR A 85 -11.50 -30.12 -35.92
N PRO A 86 -11.61 -29.86 -34.61
CA PRO A 86 -10.46 -29.89 -33.70
C PRO A 86 -9.64 -31.18 -33.79
N ASP A 87 -10.31 -32.34 -33.87
CA ASP A 87 -9.65 -33.64 -33.96
C ASP A 87 -8.83 -33.77 -35.25
N GLN A 88 -9.34 -33.31 -36.39
CA GLN A 88 -8.62 -33.34 -37.67
C GLN A 88 -7.34 -32.49 -37.62
N VAL A 89 -7.41 -31.30 -37.01
CA VAL A 89 -6.24 -30.42 -36.86
C VAL A 89 -5.16 -31.11 -36.01
N LEU A 90 -5.55 -31.68 -34.87
CA LEU A 90 -4.62 -32.35 -33.96
C LEU A 90 -4.04 -33.64 -34.55
N GLN A 91 -4.85 -34.45 -35.24
CA GLN A 91 -4.37 -35.64 -35.97
C GLN A 91 -3.40 -35.27 -37.08
N GLY A 92 -3.60 -34.15 -37.77
CA GLY A 92 -2.66 -33.62 -38.77
C GLY A 92 -1.28 -33.28 -38.20
N LEU A 93 -1.20 -32.97 -36.90
CA LEU A 93 0.05 -32.78 -36.17
C LEU A 93 0.61 -34.09 -35.58
N GLY A 94 -0.03 -35.22 -35.88
CA GLY A 94 0.32 -36.55 -35.41
C GLY A 94 0.07 -36.75 -33.91
N LEU A 95 -0.97 -36.10 -33.39
CA LEU A 95 -1.51 -36.30 -32.05
C LEU A 95 -2.71 -37.26 -32.10
N SER A 96 -3.08 -37.83 -30.95
CA SER A 96 -4.23 -38.72 -30.80
C SER A 96 -5.31 -38.07 -29.93
N PRO A 97 -6.16 -37.19 -30.50
CA PRO A 97 -7.17 -36.48 -29.75
C PRO A 97 -8.37 -37.36 -29.38
N VAL A 98 -8.99 -37.04 -28.25
CA VAL A 98 -10.29 -37.55 -27.80
C VAL A 98 -11.14 -36.35 -27.43
N ASN A 99 -12.26 -36.14 -28.14
CA ASN A 99 -13.18 -35.02 -27.93
C ASN A 99 -12.49 -33.64 -28.02
N GLY A 100 -11.63 -33.42 -29.01
CA GLY A 100 -10.96 -32.14 -29.25
C GLY A 100 -9.72 -31.89 -28.40
N VAL A 101 -9.32 -32.86 -27.56
CA VAL A 101 -8.17 -32.74 -26.65
C VAL A 101 -7.21 -33.90 -26.86
N ALA A 102 -5.93 -33.61 -27.04
CA ALA A 102 -4.87 -34.62 -27.08
C ALA A 102 -3.93 -34.47 -25.88
N ALA A 103 -4.10 -35.34 -24.88
CA ALA A 103 -3.24 -35.38 -23.70
C ALA A 103 -1.77 -35.56 -24.11
N ALA A 104 -0.90 -34.70 -23.59
CA ALA A 104 0.49 -34.63 -24.01
C ALA A 104 1.38 -34.03 -22.91
N GLY A 105 2.57 -34.61 -22.72
CA GLY A 105 3.63 -34.02 -21.90
C GLY A 105 4.68 -33.28 -22.72
N ILE A 106 5.75 -32.85 -22.06
CA ILE A 106 6.83 -32.04 -22.66
C ILE A 106 7.55 -32.71 -23.84
N ASP A 107 7.67 -34.04 -23.83
CA ASP A 107 8.32 -34.78 -24.92
C ASP A 107 7.51 -34.67 -26.22
N LEU A 108 6.19 -34.87 -26.11
CA LEU A 108 5.29 -34.78 -27.25
C LEU A 108 5.09 -33.33 -27.69
N LEU A 109 5.23 -32.37 -26.78
CA LEU A 109 5.31 -30.94 -27.12
C LEU A 109 6.50 -30.67 -28.05
N GLY A 110 7.69 -31.15 -27.71
CA GLY A 110 8.89 -30.94 -28.50
C GLY A 110 8.78 -31.53 -29.92
N VAL A 111 8.24 -32.74 -30.04
CA VAL A 111 8.01 -33.39 -31.35
C VAL A 111 6.96 -32.63 -32.16
N THR A 112 5.86 -32.23 -31.53
CA THR A 112 4.77 -31.51 -32.20
C THR A 112 5.20 -30.12 -32.67
N LEU A 113 6.06 -29.44 -31.91
CA LEU A 113 6.63 -28.15 -32.30
C LEU A 113 7.40 -28.25 -33.63
N GLU A 114 8.22 -29.28 -33.82
CA GLU A 114 8.96 -29.51 -35.06
C GLU A 114 8.02 -29.79 -36.24
N ARG A 115 6.98 -30.61 -36.02
CA ARG A 115 5.96 -30.90 -37.04
C ARG A 115 5.21 -29.64 -37.43
N LEU A 116 4.78 -28.83 -36.46
CA LEU A 116 4.04 -27.59 -36.69
C LEU A 116 4.89 -26.56 -37.43
N THR A 117 6.14 -26.36 -37.03
CA THR A 117 7.03 -25.37 -37.67
C THR A 117 7.42 -25.74 -39.11
N SER A 118 7.40 -27.03 -39.46
CA SER A 118 7.68 -27.52 -40.81
C SER A 118 6.44 -27.74 -41.69
N ALA A 119 5.25 -27.87 -41.08
CA ALA A 119 3.99 -28.17 -41.73
C ALA A 119 3.74 -27.32 -42.98
N SER A 120 3.32 -27.95 -44.08
CA SER A 120 2.91 -27.30 -45.32
C SER A 120 1.45 -26.86 -45.29
N GLY A 121 1.11 -25.85 -46.10
CA GLY A 121 -0.25 -25.34 -46.23
C GLY A 121 -0.45 -24.00 -45.55
N GLU A 122 -1.65 -23.82 -44.99
CA GLU A 122 -2.05 -22.59 -44.31
C GLU A 122 -1.27 -22.38 -43.01
N PRO A 123 -1.00 -21.12 -42.64
CA PRO A 123 -0.19 -20.81 -41.47
C PRO A 123 -0.84 -21.28 -40.17
N LEU A 124 -0.05 -21.93 -39.33
CA LEU A 124 -0.44 -22.46 -38.02
C LEU A 124 0.25 -21.68 -36.90
N ALA A 125 -0.45 -21.48 -35.79
CA ALA A 125 0.16 -20.94 -34.57
C ALA A 125 0.04 -21.94 -33.42
N LEU A 126 1.09 -22.09 -32.63
CA LEU A 126 1.10 -22.81 -31.36
C LEU A 126 1.25 -21.82 -30.22
N ILE A 127 0.29 -21.79 -29.32
CA ILE A 127 0.38 -21.11 -28.03
C ILE A 127 0.78 -22.15 -26.99
N VAL A 128 1.93 -21.97 -26.36
CA VAL A 128 2.36 -22.76 -25.21
C VAL A 128 2.01 -21.96 -23.97
N ASP A 129 0.86 -22.27 -23.39
CA ASP A 129 0.41 -21.66 -22.14
C ASP A 129 1.07 -22.33 -20.92
N PHE A 130 1.15 -21.58 -19.83
CA PHE A 130 1.89 -21.94 -18.61
C PHE A 130 3.32 -22.41 -18.90
N ALA A 131 3.98 -21.79 -19.88
CA ALA A 131 5.34 -22.13 -20.24
C ALA A 131 6.34 -21.92 -19.08
N SER A 132 5.99 -21.05 -18.12
CA SER A 132 6.72 -20.86 -16.87
C SER A 132 6.77 -22.09 -15.97
N GLN A 133 5.86 -23.06 -16.18
CA GLN A 133 5.76 -24.30 -15.41
C GLN A 133 6.38 -25.51 -16.12
N LEU A 134 6.99 -25.30 -17.29
CA LEU A 134 7.66 -26.36 -18.05
C LEU A 134 9.06 -26.67 -17.51
N LEU A 135 9.66 -25.74 -16.78
CA LEU A 135 10.98 -25.89 -16.18
C LEU A 135 10.87 -25.90 -14.67
N VAL A 136 11.48 -26.90 -14.03
CA VAL A 136 11.71 -26.85 -12.58
C VAL A 136 12.72 -25.75 -12.25
N ARG A 137 13.78 -25.63 -13.07
CA ARG A 137 14.85 -24.65 -12.94
C ARG A 137 15.40 -24.27 -14.31
N ALA A 138 15.35 -22.99 -14.66
CA ALA A 138 15.84 -22.49 -15.95
C ALA A 138 17.37 -22.64 -16.12
N ASP A 139 18.12 -22.60 -15.01
CA ASP A 139 19.58 -22.72 -14.99
C ASP A 139 20.09 -24.17 -15.04
N ALA A 140 19.23 -25.14 -14.72
CA ALA A 140 19.59 -26.55 -14.64
C ALA A 140 18.44 -27.44 -15.14
N PRO A 141 18.11 -27.39 -16.46
CA PRO A 141 17.05 -28.21 -17.03
C PRO A 141 17.41 -29.70 -16.97
N SER A 142 16.42 -30.53 -16.68
CA SER A 142 16.46 -31.97 -16.89
C SER A 142 16.69 -32.33 -18.37
N PRO A 143 17.08 -33.58 -18.69
CA PRO A 143 17.34 -33.97 -20.08
C PRO A 143 16.15 -33.75 -21.03
N ALA A 144 14.93 -34.03 -20.59
CA ALA A 144 13.71 -33.86 -21.39
C ALA A 144 13.39 -32.37 -21.63
N GLU A 145 13.50 -31.55 -20.58
CA GLU A 145 13.33 -30.08 -20.68
C GLU A 145 14.40 -29.47 -21.60
N HIS A 146 15.66 -29.84 -21.42
CA HIS A 146 16.75 -29.39 -22.28
C HIS A 146 16.47 -29.75 -23.75
N GLN A 147 16.08 -30.99 -24.01
CA GLN A 147 15.75 -31.45 -25.34
C GLN A 147 14.60 -30.65 -25.96
N LEU A 148 13.51 -30.39 -25.23
CA LEU A 148 12.39 -29.57 -25.70
C LEU A 148 12.86 -28.20 -26.18
N PHE A 149 13.62 -27.47 -25.35
CA PHE A 149 14.06 -26.12 -25.69
C PHE A 149 15.17 -26.12 -26.75
N THR A 150 15.99 -27.17 -26.83
CA THR A 150 16.95 -27.33 -27.94
C THR A 150 16.20 -27.50 -29.27
N ARG A 151 15.15 -28.32 -29.30
CA ARG A 151 14.29 -28.45 -30.49
C ARG A 151 13.62 -27.13 -30.83
N ALA A 152 13.12 -26.39 -29.84
CA ALA A 152 12.56 -25.05 -30.04
C ALA A 152 13.58 -24.09 -30.68
N LEU A 153 14.82 -24.07 -30.18
CA LEU A 153 15.89 -23.24 -30.73
C LEU A 153 16.21 -23.63 -32.18
N VAL A 154 16.41 -24.93 -32.46
CA VAL A 154 16.69 -25.41 -33.81
C VAL A 154 15.54 -25.06 -34.77
N ALA A 155 14.29 -25.29 -34.34
CA ALA A 155 13.10 -24.96 -35.11
C ALA A 155 12.98 -23.45 -35.39
N SER A 156 13.36 -22.58 -34.45
CA SER A 156 13.31 -21.12 -34.68
C SER A 156 14.22 -20.71 -35.85
N HIS A 157 15.41 -21.32 -35.96
CA HIS A 157 16.39 -21.05 -37.01
C HIS A 157 16.04 -21.68 -38.35
N GLN A 158 15.37 -22.83 -38.36
CA GLN A 158 14.96 -23.53 -39.57
C GLN A 158 13.63 -23.03 -40.15
N ALA A 159 12.81 -22.35 -39.35
CA ALA A 159 11.51 -21.83 -39.77
C ALA A 159 11.63 -20.90 -41.00
N ARG A 160 10.70 -21.05 -41.95
CA ARG A 160 10.62 -20.23 -43.16
C ARG A 160 9.25 -19.57 -43.24
N ALA A 161 9.23 -18.26 -43.50
CA ALA A 161 7.99 -17.57 -43.78
C ALA A 161 7.44 -17.99 -45.14
N ARG A 162 6.12 -18.06 -45.25
CA ARG A 162 5.41 -18.39 -46.48
C ARG A 162 4.30 -17.37 -46.75
N PRO A 163 4.06 -16.97 -48.00
CA PRO A 163 2.95 -16.08 -48.32
C PRO A 163 1.61 -16.73 -47.94
N ALA A 164 0.78 -16.03 -47.18
CA ALA A 164 -0.52 -16.48 -46.72
C ALA A 164 -1.63 -15.45 -46.99
N GLY A 165 -2.85 -15.95 -47.15
CA GLY A 165 -4.05 -15.16 -47.42
C GLY A 165 -4.05 -14.43 -48.78
N SER A 166 -5.12 -13.68 -49.04
CA SER A 166 -5.31 -12.92 -50.29
C SER A 166 -4.24 -11.82 -50.47
N SER A 167 -3.78 -11.21 -49.37
CA SER A 167 -2.71 -10.20 -49.40
C SER A 167 -1.30 -10.78 -49.54
N ARG A 168 -1.14 -12.11 -49.59
CA ARG A 168 0.15 -12.82 -49.69
C ARG A 168 1.22 -12.34 -48.70
N LYS A 169 0.80 -11.98 -47.49
CA LYS A 169 1.73 -11.54 -46.43
C LYS A 169 2.59 -12.73 -46.00
N PRO A 170 3.91 -12.58 -45.83
CA PRO A 170 4.74 -13.67 -45.34
C PRO A 170 4.38 -13.94 -43.89
N LEU A 171 4.04 -15.19 -43.55
CA LEU A 171 3.79 -15.65 -42.19
C LEU A 171 4.64 -16.88 -41.89
N TYR A 172 5.16 -16.95 -40.67
CA TYR A 172 5.76 -18.16 -40.14
C TYR A 172 4.67 -19.02 -39.47
N ASN A 173 4.86 -20.33 -39.45
CA ASN A 173 4.19 -21.13 -38.44
C ASN A 173 4.76 -20.74 -37.08
N ALA A 174 3.98 -20.03 -36.28
CA ALA A 174 4.48 -19.29 -35.12
C ALA A 174 4.38 -20.13 -33.84
N VAL A 175 5.38 -20.01 -32.97
CA VAL A 175 5.32 -20.55 -31.60
C VAL A 175 5.35 -19.41 -30.60
N LEU A 176 4.36 -19.37 -29.71
CA LEU A 176 4.18 -18.30 -28.73
C LEU A 176 4.29 -18.91 -27.33
N TRP A 177 5.34 -18.57 -26.61
CA TRP A 177 5.58 -18.99 -25.25
C TRP A 177 4.97 -17.97 -24.28
N VAL A 178 4.02 -18.42 -23.45
CA VAL A 178 3.36 -17.56 -22.45
C VAL A 178 3.95 -17.85 -21.07
N VAL A 179 4.73 -16.90 -20.57
CA VAL A 179 5.50 -17.01 -19.31
C VAL A 179 5.13 -15.89 -18.35
N ASP A 180 5.41 -16.07 -17.05
CA ASP A 180 5.14 -15.02 -16.07
C ASP A 180 6.27 -13.98 -16.10
N LYS A 181 7.51 -14.45 -16.26
CA LYS A 181 8.74 -13.64 -16.38
C LYS A 181 9.58 -14.12 -17.55
N GLU A 182 10.37 -13.20 -18.11
CA GLU A 182 11.26 -13.53 -19.23
C GLU A 182 12.26 -14.64 -18.89
N GLY A 183 12.83 -14.61 -17.69
CA GLY A 183 13.79 -15.62 -17.20
C GLY A 183 13.19 -16.98 -16.83
N ASP A 184 11.90 -17.21 -17.08
CA ASP A 184 11.28 -18.52 -16.87
C ASP A 184 11.70 -19.53 -17.97
N LEU A 185 12.29 -19.06 -19.08
CA LEU A 185 12.86 -19.90 -20.15
C LEU A 185 14.39 -19.85 -20.14
N PRO A 186 15.08 -20.82 -20.77
CA PRO A 186 16.55 -20.87 -20.73
C PRO A 186 17.18 -19.70 -21.48
N ASP A 187 18.19 -19.06 -20.88
CA ASP A 187 18.87 -17.88 -21.47
C ASP A 187 19.39 -18.14 -22.88
N TRP A 188 19.91 -19.34 -23.16
CA TRP A 188 20.46 -19.70 -24.47
C TRP A 188 19.40 -19.82 -25.58
N LEU A 189 18.11 -19.91 -25.24
CA LEU A 189 17.00 -19.82 -26.20
C LEU A 189 16.68 -18.36 -26.53
N LEU A 190 16.76 -17.49 -25.52
CA LEU A 190 16.32 -16.10 -25.57
C LEU A 190 17.41 -15.16 -26.10
N VAL A 191 18.59 -15.21 -25.48
CA VAL A 191 19.68 -14.27 -25.69
C VAL A 191 20.34 -14.51 -27.04
N GLY A 192 20.42 -13.47 -27.86
CA GLY A 192 21.07 -13.52 -29.17
C GLY A 192 20.29 -14.26 -30.25
N ASN A 193 19.06 -14.73 -30.00
CA ASN A 193 18.24 -15.42 -30.99
C ASN A 193 17.49 -14.41 -31.90
N PRO A 194 17.90 -14.22 -33.18
CA PRO A 194 17.28 -13.22 -34.06
C PRO A 194 15.91 -13.65 -34.57
N ARG A 195 15.47 -14.89 -34.33
CA ARG A 195 14.18 -15.43 -34.79
C ARG A 195 13.09 -15.33 -33.73
N LEU A 196 13.48 -15.04 -32.50
CA LEU A 196 12.60 -14.85 -31.36
C LEU A 196 12.32 -13.35 -31.15
N ARG A 197 11.12 -13.03 -30.66
CA ARG A 197 10.74 -11.68 -30.21
C ARG A 197 10.07 -11.74 -28.85
N HIS A 198 10.64 -11.00 -27.91
CA HIS A 198 9.99 -10.72 -26.65
C HIS A 198 8.91 -9.65 -26.81
N VAL A 199 7.73 -9.91 -26.24
CA VAL A 199 6.57 -9.02 -26.25
C VAL A 199 6.10 -8.85 -24.80
N PRO A 200 6.49 -7.77 -24.11
CA PRO A 200 6.07 -7.54 -22.74
C PRO A 200 4.58 -7.15 -22.69
N VAL A 201 3.81 -7.86 -21.89
CA VAL A 201 2.39 -7.59 -21.62
C VAL A 201 2.31 -6.73 -20.36
N ALA A 202 2.11 -5.43 -20.56
CA ALA A 202 2.00 -4.48 -19.47
C ALA A 202 0.67 -4.62 -18.70
N ARG A 203 0.67 -4.20 -17.43
CA ARG A 203 -0.56 -4.00 -16.67
C ARG A 203 -1.45 -2.94 -17.34
N PRO A 204 -2.79 -3.00 -17.16
CA PRO A 204 -3.69 -2.04 -17.79
C PRO A 204 -3.39 -0.61 -17.34
N ASP A 205 -3.39 0.33 -18.29
CA ASP A 205 -3.30 1.76 -18.05
C ASP A 205 -4.70 2.38 -17.93
N GLN A 206 -4.78 3.71 -17.77
CA GLN A 206 -6.06 4.42 -17.69
C GLN A 206 -6.89 4.30 -18.97
N VAL A 207 -6.26 4.21 -20.15
CA VAL A 207 -6.95 4.12 -21.45
C VAL A 207 -7.67 2.79 -21.55
N VAL A 208 -6.96 1.68 -21.26
CA VAL A 208 -7.52 0.33 -21.27
C VAL A 208 -8.61 0.17 -20.20
N ARG A 209 -8.39 0.68 -18.98
CA ARG A 209 -9.42 0.65 -17.92
C ARG A 209 -10.68 1.40 -18.35
N ARG A 210 -10.53 2.60 -18.92
CA ARG A 210 -11.66 3.42 -19.39
C ARG A 210 -12.45 2.74 -20.52
N ALA A 211 -11.75 2.09 -21.45
CA ALA A 211 -12.38 1.35 -22.54
C ALA A 211 -13.28 0.23 -22.01
N LEU A 212 -12.84 -0.47 -20.96
CA LEU A 212 -13.61 -1.56 -20.35
C LEU A 212 -14.66 -1.08 -19.33
N ALA A 213 -14.41 0.03 -18.63
CA ALA A 213 -15.24 0.55 -17.54
C ALA A 213 -16.71 0.69 -17.96
N ARG A 214 -16.98 1.22 -19.17
CA ARG A 214 -18.34 1.38 -19.66
C ARG A 214 -19.10 0.05 -19.72
N ALA A 215 -18.47 -0.99 -20.26
CA ALA A 215 -19.08 -2.31 -20.37
C ALA A 215 -19.32 -2.97 -19.00
N LEU A 216 -18.40 -2.79 -18.06
CA LEU A 216 -18.52 -3.33 -16.70
C LEU A 216 -19.61 -2.63 -15.86
N LEU A 217 -19.78 -1.32 -16.05
CA LEU A 217 -20.74 -0.52 -15.29
C LEU A 217 -22.13 -0.51 -15.90
N GLN A 218 -22.27 -0.87 -17.19
CA GLN A 218 -23.54 -0.92 -17.91
C GLN A 218 -24.67 -1.68 -17.17
N PRO A 219 -24.41 -2.82 -16.50
CA PRO A 219 -25.45 -3.57 -15.79
C PRO A 219 -25.87 -2.97 -14.44
N LEU A 220 -25.17 -1.94 -13.94
CA LEU A 220 -25.44 -1.35 -12.63
C LEU A 220 -26.59 -0.34 -12.69
N ALA A 221 -27.46 -0.39 -11.68
CA ALA A 221 -28.60 0.51 -11.57
C ALA A 221 -28.16 1.99 -11.58
N GLY A 222 -28.85 2.81 -12.36
CA GLY A 222 -28.58 4.24 -12.49
C GLY A 222 -27.49 4.62 -13.48
N PHE A 223 -26.77 3.66 -14.09
CA PHE A 223 -25.75 3.96 -15.10
C PHE A 223 -26.39 4.28 -16.46
N ALA A 224 -27.22 3.38 -16.98
CA ALA A 224 -27.85 3.53 -18.29
C ALA A 224 -28.89 4.66 -18.29
N GLU A 225 -29.59 4.86 -17.17
CA GLU A 225 -30.66 5.83 -17.00
C GLU A 225 -30.15 7.28 -16.87
N ASN A 226 -28.86 7.48 -16.57
CA ASN A 226 -28.27 8.81 -16.36
C ASN A 226 -27.07 9.09 -17.28
N PRO A 227 -27.25 9.26 -18.61
CA PRO A 227 -26.14 9.49 -19.55
C PRO A 227 -25.24 10.67 -19.19
N GLY A 228 -25.81 11.75 -18.62
CA GLY A 228 -25.06 12.93 -18.21
C GLY A 228 -24.08 12.71 -17.07
N ARG A 229 -24.26 11.66 -16.24
CA ARG A 229 -23.37 11.31 -15.12
C ARG A 229 -22.40 10.18 -15.44
N GLN A 230 -22.55 9.50 -16.57
CA GLN A 230 -21.68 8.39 -16.95
C GLN A 230 -20.19 8.77 -16.98
N PRO A 231 -19.76 9.92 -17.54
CA PRO A 231 -18.35 10.31 -17.54
C PRO A 231 -17.77 10.38 -16.13
N ASP A 232 -18.47 11.04 -15.20
CA ASP A 232 -18.02 11.18 -13.81
C ASP A 232 -17.91 9.84 -13.08
N ILE A 233 -18.84 8.92 -13.33
CA ILE A 233 -18.83 7.58 -12.74
C ILE A 233 -17.69 6.75 -13.31
N ILE A 234 -17.47 6.79 -14.63
CA ILE A 234 -16.35 6.11 -15.29
C ILE A 234 -15.03 6.66 -14.77
N ASP A 235 -14.87 7.98 -14.70
CA ASP A 235 -13.65 8.61 -14.20
C ASP A 235 -13.38 8.19 -12.75
N ALA A 236 -14.39 8.23 -11.89
CA ALA A 236 -14.27 7.77 -10.51
C ALA A 236 -13.88 6.28 -10.42
N PHE A 237 -14.45 5.42 -11.26
CA PHE A 237 -14.10 4.00 -11.29
C PHE A 237 -12.67 3.76 -11.80
N VAL A 238 -12.24 4.45 -12.84
CA VAL A 238 -10.88 4.31 -13.41
C VAL A 238 -9.81 4.81 -12.44
N GLU A 239 -10.02 5.97 -11.80
CA GLU A 239 -9.10 6.53 -10.81
C GLU A 239 -9.00 5.63 -9.58
N SER A 240 -10.14 5.22 -9.03
CA SER A 240 -10.16 4.40 -7.81
C SER A 240 -9.68 2.97 -8.04
N THR A 241 -9.62 2.47 -9.28
CA THR A 241 -9.08 1.15 -9.62
C THR A 241 -7.65 1.20 -10.18
N GLU A 242 -6.95 2.31 -9.97
CA GLU A 242 -5.56 2.45 -10.39
C GLU A 242 -4.65 1.35 -9.81
N GLY A 243 -3.85 0.78 -10.70
CA GLY A 243 -2.92 -0.31 -10.44
C GLY A 243 -3.56 -1.70 -10.26
N LEU A 244 -4.89 -1.81 -10.28
CA LEU A 244 -5.60 -3.09 -10.33
C LEU A 244 -5.59 -3.68 -11.75
N LEU A 245 -5.72 -5.00 -11.80
CA LEU A 245 -5.90 -5.82 -12.99
C LEU A 245 -7.34 -5.70 -13.53
N LEU A 246 -7.55 -5.94 -14.82
CA LEU A 246 -8.89 -5.89 -15.42
C LEU A 246 -9.83 -6.96 -14.84
N LEU A 247 -9.30 -8.11 -14.43
CA LEU A 247 -10.03 -9.14 -13.69
C LEU A 247 -10.57 -8.61 -12.35
N GLU A 248 -9.79 -7.80 -11.65
CA GLU A 248 -10.19 -7.18 -10.39
C GLU A 248 -11.25 -6.11 -10.62
N LEU A 249 -11.15 -5.32 -11.71
CA LEU A 249 -12.20 -4.37 -12.12
C LEU A 249 -13.53 -5.10 -12.37
N GLN A 250 -13.50 -6.23 -13.08
CA GLN A 250 -14.69 -7.06 -13.31
C GLN A 250 -15.26 -7.57 -11.98
N SER A 251 -14.40 -8.03 -11.07
CA SER A 251 -14.79 -8.50 -9.74
C SER A 251 -15.45 -7.40 -8.90
N ILE A 252 -14.94 -6.16 -8.96
CA ILE A 252 -15.54 -5.00 -8.29
C ILE A 252 -16.92 -4.67 -8.86
N ALA A 253 -17.07 -4.65 -10.18
CA ALA A 253 -18.37 -4.40 -10.81
C ALA A 253 -19.38 -5.49 -10.46
N MET A 254 -18.93 -6.76 -10.39
CA MET A 254 -19.75 -7.88 -9.93
C MET A 254 -20.14 -7.73 -8.46
N LEU A 255 -19.20 -7.36 -7.58
CA LEU A 255 -19.47 -7.08 -6.17
C LEU A 255 -20.54 -5.99 -6.01
N ALA A 256 -20.39 -4.88 -6.73
CA ALA A 256 -21.38 -3.79 -6.73
C ALA A 256 -22.78 -4.29 -7.12
N ARG A 257 -22.86 -5.16 -8.13
CA ARG A 257 -24.12 -5.75 -8.59
C ARG A 257 -24.72 -6.68 -7.54
N VAL A 258 -23.92 -7.58 -6.96
CA VAL A 258 -24.36 -8.55 -5.95
C VAL A 258 -24.87 -7.84 -4.70
N GLU A 259 -24.24 -6.74 -4.30
CA GLU A 259 -24.63 -5.94 -3.13
C GLU A 259 -25.69 -4.87 -3.43
N GLY A 260 -26.19 -4.79 -4.68
CA GLY A 260 -27.21 -3.81 -5.06
C GLY A 260 -26.74 -2.35 -5.01
N LEU A 261 -25.45 -2.09 -5.14
CA LEU A 261 -24.91 -0.73 -5.16
C LEU A 261 -25.20 -0.07 -6.52
N PRO A 262 -25.83 1.13 -6.54
CA PRO A 262 -26.02 1.87 -7.78
C PRO A 262 -24.67 2.35 -8.32
N ALA A 263 -24.60 2.60 -9.63
CA ALA A 263 -23.36 3.02 -10.29
C ALA A 263 -22.75 4.31 -9.68
N ALA A 264 -23.59 5.21 -9.18
CA ALA A 264 -23.16 6.42 -8.48
C ALA A 264 -22.37 6.16 -7.18
N ARG A 265 -22.46 4.94 -6.61
CA ARG A 265 -21.74 4.49 -5.41
C ARG A 265 -20.65 3.45 -5.74
N ILE A 266 -20.17 3.38 -6.98
CA ILE A 266 -19.14 2.40 -7.37
C ILE A 266 -17.85 2.50 -6.52
N ALA A 267 -17.51 3.70 -6.05
CA ALA A 267 -16.36 3.90 -5.16
C ALA A 267 -16.48 3.10 -3.84
N ASP A 268 -17.69 2.86 -3.34
CA ASP A 268 -17.90 2.01 -2.16
C ASP A 268 -17.55 0.55 -2.45
N ALA A 269 -17.91 0.03 -3.64
CA ALA A 269 -17.54 -1.33 -4.04
C ALA A 269 -16.02 -1.47 -4.20
N VAL A 270 -15.35 -0.46 -4.75
CA VAL A 270 -13.88 -0.43 -4.86
C VAL A 270 -13.23 -0.43 -3.48
N ARG A 271 -13.72 0.38 -2.53
CA ARG A 271 -13.22 0.40 -1.14
C ARG A 271 -13.43 -0.96 -0.46
N ARG A 272 -14.63 -1.55 -0.60
CA ARG A 272 -14.95 -2.89 -0.06
C ARG A 272 -14.00 -3.95 -0.58
N TYR A 273 -13.74 -3.95 -1.89
CA TYR A 273 -12.82 -4.91 -2.51
C TYR A 273 -11.38 -4.75 -2.04
N LYS A 274 -10.87 -3.51 -1.98
CA LYS A 274 -9.47 -3.22 -1.60
C LYS A 274 -9.18 -3.43 -0.11
N VAL A 275 -10.13 -3.06 0.74
CA VAL A 275 -9.90 -2.87 2.18
C VAL A 275 -10.69 -3.88 3.02
N GLY A 276 -11.72 -4.52 2.46
CA GLY A 276 -12.57 -5.47 3.18
C GLY A 276 -13.59 -4.83 4.12
N VAL A 277 -13.72 -3.50 4.13
CA VAL A 277 -14.64 -2.78 5.03
C VAL A 277 -15.93 -2.39 4.30
N THR A 278 -17.07 -2.85 4.83
CA THR A 278 -18.41 -2.68 4.23
C THR A 278 -18.91 -1.23 4.23
N GLU A 279 -18.48 -0.42 5.19
CA GLU A 279 -18.88 0.99 5.34
C GLU A 279 -17.64 1.89 5.41
N ASP A 280 -17.78 3.18 5.10
CA ASP A 280 -16.69 4.13 5.34
C ASP A 280 -16.61 4.41 6.84
N PRO A 281 -15.53 4.00 7.53
CA PRO A 281 -15.42 4.15 8.97
C PRO A 281 -15.36 5.63 9.40
N TRP A 282 -14.87 6.52 8.54
CA TRP A 282 -14.82 7.95 8.82
C TRP A 282 -16.20 8.60 8.85
N LEU A 283 -17.17 8.05 8.12
CA LEU A 283 -18.55 8.52 8.15
C LEU A 283 -19.30 8.09 9.41
N ARG A 284 -18.82 7.06 10.13
CA ARG A 284 -19.43 6.56 11.37
C ARG A 284 -18.99 7.34 12.62
N ILE A 285 -17.93 8.13 12.51
CA ILE A 285 -17.44 8.95 13.61
C ILE A 285 -18.49 10.00 13.95
N ASP A 286 -18.85 10.09 15.24
CA ASP A 286 -19.84 11.06 15.72
C ASP A 286 -19.38 12.49 15.46
N ARG A 287 -20.12 13.19 14.60
CA ARG A 287 -19.86 14.58 14.24
C ARG A 287 -19.98 15.53 15.43
N HIS A 288 -20.86 15.25 16.38
CA HIS A 288 -21.01 16.08 17.59
C HIS A 288 -19.79 15.95 18.49
N LYS A 289 -19.27 14.73 18.67
CA LYS A 289 -18.00 14.47 19.37
C LYS A 289 -16.84 15.26 18.74
N ILE A 290 -16.76 15.30 17.41
CA ILE A 290 -15.70 16.03 16.69
C ILE A 290 -15.89 17.55 16.74
N ALA A 291 -17.13 18.04 16.75
CA ALA A 291 -17.42 19.46 16.90
C ALA A 291 -16.94 20.01 18.26
N GLY A 292 -17.10 19.22 19.34
CA GLY A 292 -16.60 19.54 20.68
C GLY A 292 -15.18 19.02 20.98
N ALA A 293 -14.46 18.48 19.99
CA ALA A 293 -13.20 17.78 20.23
C ALA A 293 -12.09 18.70 20.73
N GLU A 294 -12.12 20.00 20.45
CA GLU A 294 -11.10 20.94 20.91
C GLU A 294 -11.04 21.00 22.44
N ASP A 295 -12.18 21.06 23.11
CA ASP A 295 -12.23 21.06 24.58
C ASP A 295 -11.76 19.72 25.15
N ILE A 296 -12.14 18.61 24.50
CA ILE A 296 -11.71 17.25 24.89
C ILE A 296 -10.19 17.14 24.79
N VAL A 297 -9.59 17.63 23.69
CA VAL A 297 -8.14 17.59 23.51
C VAL A 297 -7.44 18.50 24.49
N ARG A 298 -7.92 19.74 24.70
CA ARG A 298 -7.32 20.71 25.63
C ARG A 298 -7.41 20.28 27.11
N ARG A 299 -8.35 19.39 27.45
CA ARG A 299 -8.36 18.75 28.78
C ARG A 299 -7.15 17.85 29.01
N ARG A 300 -6.65 17.19 27.96
CA ARG A 300 -5.52 16.26 28.02
C ARG A 300 -4.18 16.88 27.64
N VAL A 301 -4.14 17.62 26.54
CA VAL A 301 -2.97 18.29 25.99
C VAL A 301 -3.02 19.76 26.40
N LYS A 302 -2.15 20.14 27.34
CA LYS A 302 -2.05 21.53 27.81
C LYS A 302 -1.12 22.34 26.92
N GLY A 303 -1.53 23.56 26.61
CA GLY A 303 -0.82 24.42 25.65
C GLY A 303 -0.99 23.94 24.20
N GLN A 304 -0.08 24.39 23.32
CA GLN A 304 -0.02 23.93 21.92
C GLN A 304 -1.32 24.15 21.12
N ALA A 305 -2.04 25.23 21.38
CA ALA A 305 -3.37 25.48 20.78
C ALA A 305 -3.36 25.36 19.25
N HIS A 306 -2.33 25.89 18.58
CA HIS A 306 -2.19 25.79 17.13
C HIS A 306 -2.03 24.34 16.65
N ALA A 307 -1.35 23.48 17.40
CA ALA A 307 -1.16 22.08 17.06
C ALA A 307 -2.47 21.30 17.19
N VAL A 308 -3.24 21.59 18.26
CA VAL A 308 -4.57 21.03 18.47
C VAL A 308 -5.51 21.43 17.34
N THR A 309 -5.61 22.72 17.02
CA THR A 309 -6.47 23.21 15.92
C THR A 309 -6.10 22.54 14.60
N HIS A 310 -4.81 22.53 14.23
CA HIS A 310 -4.37 21.96 12.97
C HIS A 310 -4.64 20.45 12.87
N MET A 311 -4.41 19.70 13.96
CA MET A 311 -4.68 18.26 13.98
C MET A 311 -6.19 17.97 13.86
N LEU A 312 -7.04 18.76 14.51
CA LEU A 312 -8.49 18.64 14.38
C LEU A 312 -8.99 19.02 12.99
N ASP A 313 -8.40 20.03 12.35
CA ASP A 313 -8.73 20.38 10.96
C ASP A 313 -8.34 19.26 9.99
N LEU A 314 -7.24 18.56 10.26
CA LEU A 314 -6.85 17.38 9.51
C LEU A 314 -7.87 16.24 9.68
N VAL A 315 -8.33 15.96 10.89
CA VAL A 315 -9.40 14.98 11.16
C VAL A 315 -10.72 15.38 10.47
N LYS A 316 -11.12 16.65 10.56
CA LYS A 316 -12.31 17.18 9.89
C LYS A 316 -12.20 17.05 8.37
N ARG A 317 -11.03 17.32 7.78
CA ARG A 317 -10.75 17.10 6.35
C ARG A 317 -10.87 15.63 5.96
N ALA A 318 -10.35 14.71 6.77
CA ALA A 318 -10.48 13.27 6.55
C ALA A 318 -11.95 12.81 6.52
N MET A 319 -12.76 13.28 7.49
CA MET A 319 -14.19 12.97 7.58
C MET A 319 -15.04 13.61 6.48
N THR A 320 -14.78 14.89 6.17
CA THR A 320 -15.53 15.64 5.15
C THR A 320 -15.06 15.32 3.74
N GLY A 321 -13.85 14.78 3.58
CA GLY A 321 -13.19 14.58 2.29
C GLY A 321 -12.87 15.88 1.54
N VAL A 322 -12.90 17.04 2.21
CA VAL A 322 -12.58 18.34 1.62
C VAL A 322 -11.06 18.47 1.46
N GLY A 323 -10.60 18.79 0.25
CA GLY A 323 -9.18 18.96 -0.07
C GLY A 323 -8.39 17.65 -0.21
N GLY A 324 -9.01 16.49 0.09
CA GLY A 324 -8.44 15.16 -0.13
C GLY A 324 -9.03 14.50 -1.36
N ASN A 325 -8.23 13.76 -2.12
CA ASN A 325 -8.72 13.02 -3.26
C ASN A 325 -9.45 11.76 -2.78
N ARG A 326 -10.77 11.86 -2.49
CA ARG A 326 -11.63 10.70 -2.13
C ARG A 326 -11.53 9.53 -3.13
N ARG A 327 -11.03 9.79 -4.33
CA ARG A 327 -10.91 8.86 -5.46
C ARG A 327 -9.54 8.20 -5.56
N GLY A 328 -8.56 8.64 -4.75
CA GLY A 328 -7.19 8.11 -4.75
C GLY A 328 -6.92 7.14 -3.60
N ASN A 329 -5.76 6.49 -3.66
CA ASN A 329 -5.31 5.53 -2.64
C ASN A 329 -4.63 6.19 -1.44
N ARG A 330 -4.35 7.50 -1.48
CA ARG A 330 -3.54 8.21 -0.48
C ARG A 330 -4.13 8.11 0.94
N PRO A 331 -3.27 8.16 1.98
CA PRO A 331 -3.73 8.24 3.37
C PRO A 331 -4.72 9.38 3.59
N ARG A 332 -5.68 9.17 4.51
CA ARG A 332 -6.73 10.15 4.81
C ARG A 332 -6.19 11.44 5.41
N GLY A 333 -5.02 11.35 6.02
CA GLY A 333 -4.24 12.50 6.41
C GLY A 333 -2.85 12.09 6.89
N VAL A 334 -1.94 13.06 6.83
CA VAL A 334 -0.54 12.90 7.22
C VAL A 334 -0.17 14.09 8.08
N ALA A 335 0.30 13.85 9.31
CA ALA A 335 0.77 14.88 10.22
C ALA A 335 2.24 14.62 10.58
N PHE A 336 3.06 15.67 10.59
CA PHE A 336 4.44 15.61 11.07
C PHE A 336 4.59 16.50 12.29
N LEU A 337 4.64 15.89 13.48
CA LEU A 337 4.74 16.58 14.75
C LEU A 337 6.23 16.76 15.10
N ALA A 338 6.71 17.99 15.05
CA ALA A 338 8.11 18.31 15.36
C ALA A 338 8.21 19.14 16.63
N GLY A 339 9.24 18.97 17.45
CA GLY A 339 9.44 19.82 18.63
C GLY A 339 10.30 19.17 19.71
N PRO A 340 10.52 19.84 20.86
CA PRO A 340 11.29 19.30 21.98
C PRO A 340 10.70 18.00 22.53
N THR A 341 11.48 17.27 23.32
CA THR A 341 10.99 16.09 24.04
C THR A 341 10.00 16.50 25.13
N GLY A 342 9.00 15.65 25.41
CA GLY A 342 8.07 15.88 26.51
C GLY A 342 7.04 17.02 26.32
N VAL A 343 6.89 17.57 25.11
CA VAL A 343 5.94 18.68 24.83
C VAL A 343 4.53 18.23 24.40
N GLY A 344 4.26 16.93 24.36
CA GLY A 344 2.92 16.39 24.09
C GLY A 344 2.66 15.90 22.65
N LYS A 345 3.69 15.69 21.82
CA LYS A 345 3.55 15.16 20.44
C LYS A 345 2.78 13.83 20.40
N THR A 346 3.28 12.83 21.14
CA THR A 346 2.65 11.50 21.26
C THR A 346 1.29 11.57 21.95
N GLU A 347 1.12 12.47 22.92
CA GLU A 347 -0.14 12.63 23.67
C GLU A 347 -1.26 13.16 22.76
N LEU A 348 -0.94 14.10 21.86
CA LEU A 348 -1.89 14.57 20.84
C LEU A 348 -2.32 13.43 19.91
N ALA A 349 -1.38 12.59 19.45
CA ALA A 349 -1.69 11.45 18.59
C ALA A 349 -2.60 10.42 19.29
N LYS A 350 -2.31 10.08 20.55
CA LYS A 350 -3.16 9.21 21.38
C LYS A 350 -4.55 9.79 21.62
N THR A 351 -4.63 11.09 21.90
CA THR A 351 -5.90 11.76 22.12
C THR A 351 -6.76 11.74 20.85
N VAL A 352 -6.16 11.99 19.67
CA VAL A 352 -6.86 11.84 18.38
C VAL A 352 -7.31 10.40 18.16
N THR A 353 -6.48 9.42 18.48
CA THR A 353 -6.84 8.00 18.41
C THR A 353 -8.09 7.71 19.25
N SER A 354 -8.13 8.17 20.51
CA SER A 354 -9.32 8.04 21.37
C SER A 354 -10.55 8.78 20.82
N LEU A 355 -10.37 9.91 20.14
CA LEU A 355 -11.48 10.59 19.46
C LEU A 355 -12.08 9.73 18.34
N LEU A 356 -11.23 9.13 17.50
CA LEU A 356 -11.64 8.34 16.34
C LEU A 356 -12.19 6.95 16.71
N PHE A 357 -11.55 6.25 17.66
CA PHE A 357 -11.84 4.85 17.99
C PHE A 357 -12.53 4.65 19.35
N GLY A 358 -12.56 5.66 20.20
CA GLY A 358 -13.01 5.52 21.59
C GLY A 358 -11.97 4.89 22.52
N ASP A 359 -10.84 4.44 21.98
CA ASP A 359 -9.75 3.77 22.69
C ASP A 359 -8.42 4.41 22.28
N GLU A 360 -7.64 4.88 23.26
CA GLU A 360 -6.34 5.49 23.02
C GLU A 360 -5.23 4.48 22.71
N SER A 361 -5.45 3.19 22.97
CA SER A 361 -4.51 2.09 22.69
C SER A 361 -4.66 1.52 21.28
N ALA A 362 -5.71 1.92 20.55
CA ALA A 362 -6.05 1.40 19.22
C ALA A 362 -5.12 1.87 18.08
N TYR A 363 -4.09 2.68 18.38
CA TYR A 363 -3.12 3.12 17.38
C TYR A 363 -2.05 2.06 17.13
N ILE A 364 -1.53 2.05 15.91
CA ILE A 364 -0.38 1.22 15.54
C ILE A 364 0.87 2.07 15.76
N ARG A 365 1.79 1.61 16.60
CA ARG A 365 3.01 2.36 16.95
C ARG A 365 4.25 1.66 16.43
N PHE A 366 5.15 2.43 15.84
CA PHE A 366 6.51 2.00 15.53
C PHE A 366 7.51 3.02 16.10
N ASP A 367 8.48 2.54 16.89
CA ASP A 367 9.63 3.32 17.33
C ASP A 367 10.74 3.19 16.27
N MET A 368 11.04 4.29 15.58
CA MET A 368 11.98 4.28 14.46
C MET A 368 13.44 4.07 14.89
N SER A 369 13.75 4.18 16.19
CA SER A 369 15.07 3.81 16.72
C SER A 369 15.36 2.32 16.57
N GLU A 370 14.32 1.47 16.64
CA GLU A 370 14.46 0.02 16.40
C GLU A 370 14.69 -0.32 14.92
N PHE A 371 14.42 0.64 14.02
CA PHE A 371 14.54 0.47 12.57
C PHE A 371 15.70 1.29 11.99
N SER A 372 16.77 1.45 12.78
CA SER A 372 17.98 2.17 12.40
C SER A 372 18.96 1.32 11.56
N ALA A 373 18.88 -0.01 11.66
CA ALA A 373 19.74 -0.94 10.91
C ALA A 373 19.28 -1.15 9.46
N GLU A 374 20.19 -1.46 8.54
CA GLU A 374 19.88 -1.58 7.11
C GLU A 374 18.80 -2.64 6.81
N HIS A 375 18.87 -3.80 7.45
CA HIS A 375 17.94 -4.93 7.21
C HIS A 375 16.57 -4.76 7.90
N SER A 376 16.35 -3.68 8.65
CA SER A 376 15.10 -3.46 9.36
C SER A 376 13.93 -3.11 8.44
N ASP A 377 14.21 -2.70 7.19
CA ASP A 377 13.19 -2.49 6.15
C ASP A 377 12.43 -3.79 5.84
N GLN A 378 13.13 -4.93 5.83
CA GLN A 378 12.53 -6.26 5.64
C GLN A 378 11.63 -6.65 6.81
N ARG A 379 11.98 -6.29 8.05
CA ARG A 379 11.11 -6.52 9.22
C ARG A 379 9.83 -5.68 9.15
N LEU A 380 9.96 -4.41 8.77
CA LEU A 380 8.83 -3.49 8.69
C LEU A 380 7.86 -3.87 7.55
N ILE A 381 8.36 -4.27 6.38
CA ILE A 381 7.55 -4.39 5.15
C ILE A 381 7.35 -5.84 4.68
N GLY A 382 8.31 -6.70 5.02
CA GLY A 382 8.38 -8.10 4.63
C GLY A 382 9.59 -8.36 3.73
N ALA A 383 10.33 -9.42 4.04
CA ALA A 383 11.42 -9.91 3.21
C ALA A 383 10.90 -10.43 1.85
N PRO A 384 11.70 -10.32 0.77
CA PRO A 384 11.37 -10.92 -0.54
C PRO A 384 11.54 -12.46 -0.51
N PRO A 385 11.01 -13.19 -1.53
CA PRO A 385 11.15 -14.64 -1.59
C PRO A 385 12.62 -15.07 -1.57
N GLY A 386 12.92 -16.12 -0.79
CA GLY A 386 14.28 -16.64 -0.64
C GLY A 386 15.11 -16.02 0.50
N TYR A 387 14.55 -15.05 1.24
CA TYR A 387 15.17 -14.46 2.43
C TYR A 387 14.47 -14.93 3.71
N VAL A 388 15.21 -14.99 4.82
CA VAL A 388 14.67 -15.32 6.15
C VAL A 388 13.59 -14.30 6.54
N GLY A 389 12.43 -14.78 6.99
CA GLY A 389 11.29 -13.94 7.38
C GLY A 389 10.26 -13.70 6.27
N TYR A 390 10.45 -14.22 5.06
CA TYR A 390 9.44 -14.19 3.99
C TYR A 390 8.05 -14.68 4.44
N ASP A 391 8.04 -15.79 5.19
CA ASP A 391 6.81 -16.44 5.68
C ASP A 391 6.17 -15.72 6.88
N MET A 392 6.79 -14.65 7.41
CA MET A 392 6.15 -13.81 8.45
C MET A 392 5.49 -12.54 7.88
N GLY A 393 5.87 -12.11 6.67
CA GLY A 393 5.44 -10.80 6.15
C GLY A 393 6.13 -9.64 6.88
N GLY A 394 5.58 -8.43 6.79
CA GLY A 394 6.12 -7.25 7.49
C GLY A 394 5.21 -6.77 8.61
N GLU A 395 5.79 -6.22 9.67
CA GLU A 395 5.02 -5.71 10.81
C GLU A 395 4.02 -4.60 10.38
N LEU A 396 4.45 -3.63 9.57
CA LEU A 396 3.58 -2.57 9.06
C LEU A 396 2.55 -3.10 8.08
N THR A 397 2.96 -3.93 7.12
CA THR A 397 2.06 -4.46 6.09
C THR A 397 0.97 -5.35 6.69
N ASN A 398 1.32 -6.16 7.70
CA ASN A 398 0.36 -6.99 8.42
C ASN A 398 -0.58 -6.16 9.30
N ALA A 399 -0.06 -5.21 10.08
CA ALA A 399 -0.88 -4.39 10.98
C ALA A 399 -1.93 -3.56 10.22
N ILE A 400 -1.57 -3.01 9.06
CA ILE A 400 -2.50 -2.23 8.21
C ILE A 400 -3.52 -3.15 7.52
N ARG A 401 -3.13 -4.37 7.13
CA ARG A 401 -4.07 -5.33 6.57
C ARG A 401 -5.11 -5.78 7.61
N GLU A 402 -4.69 -5.99 8.85
CA GLU A 402 -5.58 -6.35 9.96
C GLU A 402 -6.48 -5.18 10.38
N ARG A 403 -5.93 -3.95 10.43
CA ARG A 403 -6.65 -2.74 10.83
C ARG A 403 -6.42 -1.60 9.81
N PRO A 404 -7.13 -1.61 8.67
CA PRO A 404 -6.92 -0.59 7.64
C PRO A 404 -7.36 0.81 8.06
N PHE A 405 -8.42 0.90 8.87
CA PHE A 405 -8.80 2.13 9.56
C PHE A 405 -8.03 2.23 10.87
N SER A 406 -6.93 2.98 10.85
CA SER A 406 -5.99 3.08 11.96
C SER A 406 -5.31 4.45 12.01
N VAL A 407 -4.86 4.82 13.21
CA VAL A 407 -3.83 5.85 13.39
C VAL A 407 -2.49 5.14 13.45
N VAL A 408 -1.56 5.51 12.57
CA VAL A 408 -0.23 4.91 12.48
C VAL A 408 0.78 5.93 12.94
N LEU A 409 1.40 5.69 14.10
CA LEU A 409 2.37 6.57 14.72
C LEU A 409 3.80 6.05 14.49
N PHE A 410 4.60 6.81 13.74
CA PHE A 410 6.02 6.60 13.57
C PHE A 410 6.79 7.58 14.47
N ASP A 411 7.31 7.07 15.60
CA ASP A 411 7.99 7.87 16.62
C ASP A 411 9.47 8.05 16.24
N GLU A 412 10.01 9.25 16.41
CA GLU A 412 11.42 9.60 16.17
C GLU A 412 11.94 9.26 14.76
N ILE A 413 11.20 9.69 13.73
CA ILE A 413 11.45 9.34 12.32
C ILE A 413 12.88 9.60 11.83
N GLU A 414 13.59 10.57 12.41
CA GLU A 414 15.00 10.85 12.09
C GLU A 414 15.98 9.73 12.47
N LYS A 415 15.53 8.76 13.28
CA LYS A 415 16.32 7.60 13.71
C LYS A 415 16.20 6.41 12.77
N ALA A 416 15.21 6.41 11.87
CA ALA A 416 15.01 5.35 10.89
C ALA A 416 16.18 5.28 9.90
N HIS A 417 16.44 4.08 9.40
CA HIS A 417 17.37 3.89 8.29
C HIS A 417 16.84 4.59 7.00
N PRO A 418 17.67 5.28 6.21
CA PRO A 418 17.23 6.01 5.02
C PRO A 418 16.43 5.19 4.00
N ARG A 419 16.71 3.88 3.84
CA ARG A 419 15.97 2.99 2.93
C ARG A 419 14.48 2.84 3.30
N ILE A 420 14.12 3.03 4.56
CA ILE A 420 12.72 2.98 5.01
C ILE A 420 11.97 4.23 4.53
N LEU A 421 12.66 5.37 4.44
CA LEU A 421 12.06 6.62 3.98
C LEU A 421 11.61 6.56 2.52
N ASP A 422 12.34 5.83 1.67
CA ASP A 422 11.93 5.56 0.29
C ASP A 422 10.59 4.80 0.21
N LYS A 423 10.29 4.00 1.23
CA LYS A 423 9.03 3.26 1.34
C LYS A 423 7.91 4.15 1.84
N PHE A 424 8.19 5.10 2.74
CA PHE A 424 7.23 6.12 3.11
C PHE A 424 6.85 7.02 1.94
N LEU A 425 7.76 7.34 1.01
CA LEU A 425 7.40 8.04 -0.23
C LEU A 425 6.30 7.30 -0.99
N GLN A 426 6.43 5.99 -1.16
CA GLN A 426 5.42 5.17 -1.82
C GLN A 426 4.05 5.26 -1.10
N ILE A 427 4.06 5.23 0.23
CA ILE A 427 2.83 5.35 1.03
C ILE A 427 2.22 6.74 0.92
N LEU A 428 3.02 7.80 0.92
CA LEU A 428 2.54 9.19 0.83
C LEU A 428 2.02 9.54 -0.58
N ASP A 429 2.65 8.99 -1.62
CA ASP A 429 2.32 9.27 -3.02
C ASP A 429 1.16 8.42 -3.51
N ASP A 430 1.34 7.10 -3.40
CA ASP A 430 0.47 6.10 -3.99
C ASP A 430 -0.49 5.51 -2.96
N GLY A 431 -0.25 5.70 -1.66
CA GLY A 431 -1.10 5.14 -0.61
C GLY A 431 -1.17 3.61 -0.60
N VAL A 432 -0.22 2.96 -1.26
CA VAL A 432 -0.12 1.51 -1.37
C VAL A 432 1.31 1.09 -1.10
N LEU A 433 1.47 0.09 -0.25
CA LEU A 433 2.74 -0.59 -0.07
C LEU A 433 2.63 -2.03 -0.58
N THR A 434 3.60 -2.46 -1.36
CA THR A 434 3.69 -3.86 -1.79
C THR A 434 4.54 -4.61 -0.78
N SER A 435 3.97 -5.62 -0.13
CA SER A 435 4.69 -6.51 0.78
C SER A 435 5.77 -7.31 0.04
N GLY A 436 6.70 -7.91 0.77
CA GLY A 436 7.72 -8.81 0.19
C GLY A 436 7.13 -10.00 -0.58
N ARG A 437 5.87 -10.39 -0.30
CA ARG A 437 5.13 -11.45 -1.02
C ARG A 437 4.49 -11.00 -2.33
N GLY A 438 4.49 -9.70 -2.61
CA GLY A 438 3.80 -9.12 -3.76
C GLY A 438 2.37 -8.64 -3.48
N ASP A 439 1.84 -8.90 -2.28
CA ASP A 439 0.50 -8.42 -1.90
C ASP A 439 0.51 -6.90 -1.70
N ARG A 440 -0.55 -6.24 -2.15
CA ARG A 440 -0.76 -4.80 -1.95
C ARG A 440 -1.50 -4.52 -0.64
N VAL A 441 -1.00 -3.54 0.09
CA VAL A 441 -1.59 -3.06 1.34
C VAL A 441 -1.95 -1.59 1.16
N TYR A 442 -3.23 -1.26 1.38
CA TYR A 442 -3.79 0.07 1.14
C TYR A 442 -3.82 0.89 2.43
N PHE A 443 -3.33 2.12 2.37
CA PHE A 443 -3.32 3.09 3.47
C PHE A 443 -4.45 4.13 3.34
N SER A 444 -5.36 3.94 2.39
CA SER A 444 -6.42 4.91 2.04
C SER A 444 -7.42 5.21 3.15
N GLU A 445 -7.40 4.44 4.24
CA GLU A 445 -8.22 4.67 5.44
C GLU A 445 -7.38 5.02 6.67
N ALA A 446 -6.05 5.04 6.55
CA ALA A 446 -5.13 5.31 7.65
C ALA A 446 -4.88 6.82 7.83
N LEU A 447 -4.69 7.21 9.09
CA LEU A 447 -4.13 8.50 9.49
C LEU A 447 -2.69 8.31 9.93
N ILE A 448 -1.74 8.87 9.16
CA ILE A 448 -0.31 8.73 9.43
C ILE A 448 0.18 9.90 10.27
N VAL A 449 0.86 9.61 11.37
CA VAL A 449 1.46 10.60 12.26
C VAL A 449 2.94 10.28 12.42
N PHE A 450 3.81 11.22 12.04
CA PHE A 450 5.23 11.17 12.33
C PHE A 450 5.53 12.04 13.54
N THR A 451 6.44 11.60 14.41
CA THR A 451 7.04 12.48 15.41
C THR A 451 8.52 12.67 15.12
N SER A 452 9.04 13.85 15.44
CA SER A 452 10.46 14.13 15.31
C SER A 452 10.96 15.12 16.36
N ASN A 453 12.22 14.94 16.78
CA ASN A 453 12.96 15.90 17.58
C ASN A 453 13.97 16.70 16.72
N LEU A 454 13.88 16.62 15.38
CA LEU A 454 14.69 17.40 14.46
C LEU A 454 14.51 18.90 14.70
N GLY A 455 15.59 19.65 14.51
CA GLY A 455 15.59 21.11 14.67
C GLY A 455 15.73 21.61 16.10
N ILE A 456 15.77 20.73 17.10
CA ILE A 456 15.98 21.14 18.51
C ILE A 456 17.46 21.32 18.81
N TYR A 457 18.29 20.45 18.26
CA TYR A 457 19.74 20.54 18.34
C TYR A 457 20.33 20.61 16.94
N THR A 458 21.47 21.26 16.82
CA THR A 458 22.27 21.30 15.60
C THR A 458 23.71 20.90 15.92
N THR A 459 24.45 20.48 14.89
CA THR A 459 25.86 20.08 15.01
C THR A 459 26.72 21.21 14.49
N THR A 460 27.66 21.69 15.31
CA THR A 460 28.63 22.71 14.87
C THR A 460 29.61 22.12 13.86
N PRO A 461 30.35 22.95 13.08
CA PRO A 461 31.41 22.46 12.20
C PRO A 461 32.48 21.61 12.90
N ALA A 462 32.66 21.79 14.22
CA ALA A 462 33.55 21.01 15.06
C ALA A 462 32.94 19.69 15.57
N GLY A 463 31.72 19.33 15.15
CA GLY A 463 31.03 18.11 15.55
C GLY A 463 30.29 18.19 16.90
N ALA A 464 30.30 19.34 17.58
CA ALA A 464 29.63 19.48 18.88
C ALA A 464 28.12 19.69 18.70
N ARG A 465 27.31 18.97 19.48
CA ARG A 465 25.86 19.13 19.50
C ARG A 465 25.46 20.30 20.40
N VAL A 466 24.82 21.32 19.83
CA VAL A 466 24.38 22.54 20.53
C VAL A 466 22.88 22.75 20.34
N ALA A 467 22.24 23.46 21.27
CA ALA A 467 20.82 23.81 21.15
C ALA A 467 20.63 24.79 19.99
N ASN A 468 19.75 24.44 19.04
CA ASN A 468 19.36 25.32 17.93
C ASN A 468 18.28 26.33 18.37
N VAL A 469 17.46 25.91 19.33
CA VAL A 469 16.37 26.68 19.93
C VAL A 469 16.41 26.53 21.45
N GLN A 470 16.02 27.58 22.16
CA GLN A 470 15.97 27.62 23.62
C GLN A 470 14.56 27.90 24.12
N ALA A 471 14.26 27.50 25.36
CA ALA A 471 12.94 27.75 25.96
C ALA A 471 12.63 29.25 26.15
N SER A 472 13.65 30.10 26.22
CA SER A 472 13.54 31.55 26.25
C SER A 472 13.21 32.18 24.90
N ASP A 473 13.34 31.44 23.79
CA ASP A 473 13.00 31.94 22.47
C ASP A 473 11.47 32.09 22.34
N ASP A 474 11.05 33.12 21.60
CA ASP A 474 9.65 33.24 21.19
C ASP A 474 9.26 32.10 20.25
N TYR A 475 8.02 31.63 20.36
CA TYR A 475 7.52 30.52 19.53
C TYR A 475 7.72 30.77 18.03
N ALA A 476 7.58 32.00 17.55
CA ALA A 476 7.82 32.33 16.13
C ALA A 476 9.26 32.03 15.69
N VAL A 477 10.25 32.28 16.57
CA VAL A 477 11.66 31.96 16.33
C VAL A 477 11.88 30.46 16.36
N VAL A 478 11.32 29.77 17.37
CA VAL A 478 11.38 28.31 17.50
C VAL A 478 10.84 27.65 16.24
N ARG A 479 9.61 28.00 15.83
CA ARG A 479 8.94 27.49 14.63
C ARG A 479 9.80 27.69 13.39
N ARG A 480 10.33 28.90 13.16
CA ARG A 480 11.14 29.21 11.99
C ARG A 480 12.43 28.38 11.94
N ARG A 481 13.15 28.29 13.06
CA ARG A 481 14.42 27.53 13.13
C ARG A 481 14.22 26.03 12.99
N VAL A 482 13.18 25.47 13.62
CA VAL A 482 12.84 24.05 13.51
C VAL A 482 12.44 23.70 12.07
N LEU A 483 11.57 24.50 11.43
CA LEU A 483 11.19 24.27 10.03
C LEU A 483 12.39 24.37 9.07
N ALA A 484 13.28 25.34 9.29
CA ALA A 484 14.50 25.46 8.49
C ALA A 484 15.38 24.22 8.60
N GLU A 485 15.59 23.71 9.81
CA GLU A 485 16.43 22.54 10.03
C GLU A 485 15.80 21.25 9.50
N ILE A 486 14.48 21.07 9.65
CA ILE A 486 13.77 19.96 9.00
C ILE A 486 13.98 20.04 7.48
N GLY A 487 13.79 21.23 6.89
CA GLY A 487 14.03 21.45 5.47
C GLY A 487 15.45 21.08 5.05
N ASN A 488 16.46 21.50 5.82
CA ASN A 488 17.86 21.17 5.57
C ASN A 488 18.13 19.67 5.70
N HIS A 489 17.59 19.02 6.73
CA HIS A 489 17.78 17.59 6.96
C HIS A 489 17.25 16.76 5.79
N PHE A 490 16.01 17.00 5.35
CA PHE A 490 15.43 16.29 4.22
C PHE A 490 16.16 16.57 2.89
N LYS A 491 16.63 17.80 2.68
CA LYS A 491 17.32 18.20 1.44
C LYS A 491 18.78 17.76 1.37
N LEU A 492 19.53 17.93 2.46
CA LEU A 492 20.99 17.84 2.48
C LEU A 492 21.50 16.57 3.14
N VAL A 493 20.80 16.05 4.16
CA VAL A 493 21.22 14.84 4.88
C VAL A 493 20.60 13.60 4.25
N LEU A 494 19.28 13.60 4.08
CA LEU A 494 18.55 12.48 3.50
C LEU A 494 18.58 12.47 1.96
N ASN A 495 18.81 13.64 1.34
CA ASN A 495 18.71 13.84 -0.11
C ASN A 495 17.37 13.33 -0.68
N ARG A 496 16.27 13.69 0.00
CA ARG A 496 14.87 13.31 -0.32
C ARG A 496 13.90 14.48 -0.06
N PRO A 497 14.02 15.60 -0.80
CA PRO A 497 13.11 16.73 -0.66
C PRO A 497 11.64 16.38 -0.96
N GLU A 498 11.38 15.31 -1.71
CA GLU A 498 10.05 14.87 -2.12
C GLU A 498 9.17 14.52 -0.92
N ILE A 499 9.75 13.93 0.14
CA ILE A 499 9.01 13.59 1.37
C ILE A 499 8.41 14.85 2.00
N LEU A 500 9.24 15.91 2.08
CA LEU A 500 8.83 17.20 2.64
C LEU A 500 7.70 17.82 1.82
N ASN A 501 7.77 17.72 0.48
CA ASN A 501 6.73 18.24 -0.41
C ASN A 501 5.38 17.53 -0.23
N ARG A 502 5.40 16.24 0.12
CA ARG A 502 4.18 15.44 0.35
C ARG A 502 3.56 15.67 1.72
N ILE A 503 4.38 15.87 2.74
CA ILE A 503 3.90 16.32 4.05
C ILE A 503 3.35 17.75 3.93
N GLY A 504 4.04 18.60 3.15
CA GLY A 504 3.64 19.97 2.84
C GLY A 504 3.50 20.83 4.10
N GLU A 505 2.36 21.50 4.22
CA GLU A 505 2.05 22.37 5.36
C GLU A 505 1.70 21.60 6.64
N ASN A 506 1.54 20.27 6.59
CA ASN A 506 1.15 19.47 7.75
C ASN A 506 2.33 19.20 8.73
N ILE A 507 3.38 20.04 8.68
CA ILE A 507 4.44 20.07 9.69
C ILE A 507 4.01 20.98 10.83
N ILE A 508 3.74 20.37 11.98
CA ILE A 508 3.23 21.02 13.18
C ILE A 508 4.38 21.11 14.19
N VAL A 509 4.92 22.31 14.38
CA VAL A 509 5.98 22.56 15.37
C VAL A 509 5.38 22.82 16.73
N PHE A 510 5.80 22.06 17.74
CA PHE A 510 5.41 22.23 19.14
C PHE A 510 6.38 23.20 19.83
N ASP A 511 5.83 24.06 20.68
CA ASP A 511 6.60 24.95 21.53
C ASP A 511 7.14 24.23 22.79
N PHE A 512 8.11 24.83 23.46
CA PHE A 512 8.53 24.38 24.79
C PHE A 512 7.37 24.48 25.80
N ILE A 513 7.44 23.68 26.86
CA ILE A 513 6.53 23.82 28.00
C ILE A 513 6.96 25.06 28.80
N ARG A 514 6.14 26.11 28.74
CA ARG A 514 6.32 27.37 29.49
C ARG A 514 5.67 27.28 30.87
N ASP A 515 6.00 28.19 31.79
CA ASP A 515 5.56 28.14 33.20
C ASP A 515 4.03 28.02 33.36
N ASP A 516 3.26 28.78 32.58
CA ASP A 516 1.80 28.76 32.61
C ASP A 516 1.23 27.39 32.19
N VAL A 517 1.80 26.78 31.15
CA VAL A 517 1.44 25.43 30.70
C VAL A 517 1.93 24.38 31.69
N ALA A 518 3.13 24.54 32.24
CA ALA A 518 3.73 23.63 33.20
C ALA A 518 2.85 23.51 34.47
N ARG A 519 2.35 24.64 34.99
CA ARG A 519 1.39 24.67 36.11
C ARG A 519 0.09 23.94 35.77
N GLN A 520 -0.41 24.08 34.54
CA GLN A 520 -1.61 23.35 34.11
C GLN A 520 -1.37 21.84 34.05
N ILE A 521 -0.23 21.41 33.53
CA ILE A 521 0.17 20.00 33.49
C ILE A 521 0.31 19.44 34.90
N PHE A 522 1.00 20.16 35.79
CA PHE A 522 1.16 19.76 37.19
C PHE A 522 -0.20 19.57 37.88
N ARG A 523 -1.10 20.55 37.77
CA ARG A 523 -2.46 20.44 38.34
C ARG A 523 -3.20 19.23 37.81
N GLN A 524 -3.16 19.01 36.49
CA GLN A 524 -3.80 17.84 35.87
C GLN A 524 -3.25 16.52 36.41
N MET A 525 -1.94 16.41 36.65
CA MET A 525 -1.33 15.19 37.23
C MET A 525 -1.71 14.99 38.69
N ILE A 526 -1.81 16.08 39.48
CA ILE A 526 -2.31 16.03 40.86
C ILE A 526 -3.76 15.57 40.90
N ASP A 527 -4.61 16.13 40.05
CA ASP A 527 -6.03 15.77 39.97
C ASP A 527 -6.22 14.30 39.56
N ALA A 528 -5.43 13.81 38.60
CA ALA A 528 -5.41 12.40 38.23
C ALA A 528 -4.97 11.51 39.39
N THR A 529 -3.92 11.89 40.11
CA THR A 529 -3.44 11.16 41.30
C THR A 529 -4.52 11.08 42.38
N ARG A 530 -5.24 12.18 42.64
CA ARG A 530 -6.36 12.21 43.60
C ARG A 530 -7.48 11.29 43.17
N GLN A 531 -7.82 11.28 41.89
CA GLN A 531 -8.86 10.40 41.35
C GLN A 531 -8.46 8.92 41.49
N ASP A 532 -7.21 8.56 41.15
CA ASP A 532 -6.70 7.19 41.28
C ASP A 532 -6.75 6.69 42.74
N LEU A 533 -6.40 7.56 43.69
CA LEU A 533 -6.47 7.25 45.13
C LEU A 533 -7.91 7.10 45.60
N HIS A 534 -8.80 7.98 45.16
CA HIS A 534 -10.23 7.91 45.47
C HIS A 534 -10.88 6.63 44.93
N GLU A 535 -10.52 6.20 43.71
CA GLU A 535 -11.00 4.93 43.13
C GLU A 535 -10.50 3.69 43.91
N GLN A 536 -9.34 3.80 44.56
CA GLN A 536 -8.83 2.79 45.50
C GLN A 536 -9.47 2.89 46.89
N GLY A 537 -10.37 3.85 47.11
CA GLY A 537 -11.09 4.07 48.36
C GLY A 537 -10.34 4.95 49.38
N PHE A 538 -9.29 5.66 48.97
CA PHE A 538 -8.57 6.58 49.85
C PHE A 538 -9.03 8.02 49.62
N ASP A 539 -9.47 8.69 50.67
CA ASP A 539 -9.77 10.13 50.61
C ASP A 539 -8.53 10.93 51.00
N VAL A 540 -7.96 11.68 50.05
CA VAL A 540 -6.65 12.31 50.23
C VAL A 540 -6.72 13.81 50.00
N THR A 541 -6.35 14.56 51.04
CA THR A 541 -6.30 16.03 51.02
C THR A 541 -4.85 16.52 50.98
N ILE A 542 -4.59 17.57 50.19
CA ILE A 542 -3.28 18.26 50.14
C ILE A 542 -3.55 19.70 50.49
N ASP A 543 -2.89 20.23 51.53
CA ASP A 543 -3.00 21.65 51.86
C ASP A 543 -2.31 22.55 50.82
N GLU A 544 -2.73 23.81 50.73
CA GLU A 544 -2.24 24.75 49.72
C GLU A 544 -0.73 25.03 49.81
N ASP A 545 -0.16 25.06 51.02
CA ASP A 545 1.28 25.29 51.21
C ASP A 545 2.08 24.09 50.68
N SER A 546 1.62 22.87 50.98
CA SER A 546 2.20 21.63 50.47
C SER A 546 2.09 21.53 48.95
N LEU A 547 0.94 21.91 48.39
CA LEU A 547 0.74 21.94 46.94
C LEU A 547 1.67 22.96 46.25
N ALA A 548 1.85 24.14 46.85
CA ALA A 548 2.76 25.17 46.36
C ALA A 548 4.23 24.71 46.42
N ARG A 549 4.63 24.00 47.48
CA ARG A 549 5.98 23.41 47.60
C ARG A 549 6.23 22.32 46.56
N LEU A 550 5.27 21.43 46.36
CA LEU A 550 5.33 20.41 45.31
C LEU A 550 5.46 21.06 43.93
N ALA A 551 4.67 22.09 43.65
CA ALA A 551 4.76 22.82 42.40
C ALA A 551 6.15 23.48 42.22
N ALA A 552 6.68 24.14 43.26
CA ALA A 552 8.01 24.76 43.20
C ALA A 552 9.11 23.74 42.90
N GLY A 553 9.08 22.57 43.52
CA GLY A 553 10.05 21.49 43.26
C GLY A 553 9.88 20.84 41.88
N CYS A 554 8.64 20.52 41.50
CA CYS A 554 8.36 19.80 40.24
C CYS A 554 8.50 20.67 39.00
N LEU A 555 8.39 21.99 39.13
CA LEU A 555 8.46 22.95 38.02
C LEU A 555 9.81 23.68 37.92
N ALA A 556 10.78 23.36 38.79
CA ALA A 556 12.08 24.04 38.82
C ALA A 556 12.91 23.82 37.54
N ASP A 557 12.80 22.63 36.91
CA ASP A 557 13.47 22.30 35.67
C ASP A 557 12.49 21.77 34.62
N LEU A 558 12.30 22.55 33.56
CA LEU A 558 11.40 22.24 32.43
C LEU A 558 12.15 21.72 31.19
N SER A 559 13.46 21.43 31.30
CA SER A 559 14.29 20.95 30.18
C SER A 559 13.75 19.68 29.51
N ASN A 560 13.11 18.80 30.29
CA ASN A 560 12.48 17.56 29.83
C ASN A 560 10.95 17.67 29.60
N GLY A 561 10.42 18.90 29.60
CA GLY A 561 8.99 19.18 29.44
C GLY A 561 8.11 18.45 30.45
N GLY A 562 6.92 18.03 30.01
CA GLY A 562 5.94 17.33 30.87
C GLY A 562 6.44 15.97 31.40
N ARG A 563 7.39 15.31 30.71
CA ARG A 563 8.03 14.09 31.25
C ARG A 563 8.86 14.42 32.50
N GLY A 564 9.57 15.54 32.50
CA GLY A 564 10.30 16.02 33.68
C GLY A 564 9.38 16.27 34.87
N ILE A 565 8.26 16.97 34.65
CA ILE A 565 7.24 17.22 35.68
C ILE A 565 6.72 15.91 36.27
N ARG A 566 6.37 14.93 35.42
CA ARG A 566 5.91 13.61 35.86
C ARG A 566 6.95 12.90 36.73
N ASN A 567 8.20 12.87 36.29
CA ASN A 567 9.28 12.20 37.03
C ASN A 567 9.50 12.85 38.41
N GLN A 568 9.45 14.18 38.48
CA GLN A 568 9.56 14.90 39.75
C GLN A 568 8.35 14.63 40.66
N LEU A 569 7.14 14.60 40.10
CA LEU A 569 5.95 14.26 40.87
C LEU A 569 6.01 12.81 41.40
N GLU A 570 6.51 11.88 40.58
CA GLU A 570 6.68 10.49 40.99
C GLU A 570 7.68 10.35 42.14
N ALA A 571 8.84 11.01 42.03
CA ALA A 571 9.88 10.99 43.05
C ALA A 571 9.44 11.68 44.36
N ASN A 572 8.78 12.84 44.25
CA ASN A 572 8.50 13.70 45.39
C ASN A 572 7.12 13.45 46.02
N LEU A 573 6.17 12.87 45.30
CA LEU A 573 4.81 12.61 45.79
C LEU A 573 4.45 11.12 45.73
N LEU A 574 4.42 10.51 44.55
CA LEU A 574 3.85 9.15 44.40
C LEU A 574 4.65 8.09 45.17
N ASN A 575 5.97 8.09 45.05
CA ASN A 575 6.84 7.12 45.72
C ASN A 575 6.82 7.26 47.26
N PRO A 576 6.89 8.48 47.85
CA PRO A 576 6.65 8.67 49.28
C PRO A 576 5.25 8.25 49.74
N LEU A 577 4.21 8.56 48.97
CA LEU A 577 2.84 8.19 49.31
C LEU A 577 2.64 6.68 49.30
N ALA A 578 3.09 6.00 48.25
CA ALA A 578 2.96 4.55 48.14
C ALA A 578 3.68 3.83 49.29
N ARG A 579 4.88 4.29 49.66
CA ARG A 579 5.62 3.76 50.83
C ARG A 579 4.84 3.97 52.12
N GLN A 580 4.34 5.17 52.37
CA GLN A 580 3.65 5.46 53.63
C GLN A 580 2.27 4.81 53.74
N LEU A 581 1.51 4.71 52.64
CA LEU A 581 0.27 3.94 52.62
C LEU A 581 0.52 2.47 52.95
N PHE A 582 1.59 1.88 52.39
CA PHE A 582 1.98 0.51 52.69
C PHE A 582 2.45 0.33 54.14
N ASP A 583 3.37 1.20 54.61
CA ASP A 583 3.94 1.12 55.96
C ASP A 583 2.89 1.35 57.07
N GLN A 584 1.83 2.10 56.78
CA GLN A 584 0.73 2.37 57.71
C GLN A 584 -0.40 1.31 57.67
N ASP A 585 -0.30 0.24 56.87
CA ASP A 585 -1.39 -0.72 56.61
C ASP A 585 -2.70 0.01 56.24
N ALA A 586 -2.61 0.98 55.32
CA ALA A 586 -3.74 1.83 54.93
C ALA A 586 -4.87 0.99 54.31
N ARG A 587 -6.12 1.25 54.72
CA ARG A 587 -7.30 0.52 54.26
C ARG A 587 -8.28 1.39 53.48
N PRO A 588 -9.00 0.83 52.50
CA PRO A 588 -10.07 1.55 51.82
C PRO A 588 -11.10 2.11 52.82
N GLY A 589 -11.51 3.36 52.62
CA GLY A 589 -12.39 4.13 53.50
C GLY A 589 -11.64 5.04 54.48
N GLU A 590 -10.30 4.96 54.53
CA GLU A 590 -9.50 5.84 55.38
C GLU A 590 -9.17 7.18 54.67
N SER A 591 -9.14 8.25 55.47
CA SER A 591 -8.79 9.59 55.02
C SER A 591 -7.35 9.92 55.42
N PHE A 592 -6.63 10.59 54.52
CA PHE A 592 -5.26 11.01 54.73
C PHE A 592 -5.04 12.47 54.34
N ARG A 593 -4.07 13.11 54.99
CA ARG A 593 -3.57 14.44 54.67
C ARG A 593 -2.10 14.38 54.27
N ILE A 594 -1.79 14.99 53.13
CA ILE A 594 -0.45 15.09 52.59
C ILE A 594 0.14 16.42 53.04
N HIS A 595 1.28 16.35 53.74
CA HIS A 595 2.07 17.50 54.14
C HIS A 595 3.46 17.42 53.51
N VAL A 596 3.91 18.50 52.87
CA VAL A 596 5.27 18.59 52.32
C VAL A 596 6.10 19.52 53.20
N ARG A 597 7.10 18.96 53.86
CA ARG A 597 8.00 19.65 54.78
C ARG A 597 8.89 20.67 54.05
N GLY A 598 9.52 21.56 54.83
CA GLY A 598 10.39 22.62 54.29
C GLY A 598 11.65 22.11 53.60
N ASP A 599 12.03 20.85 53.83
CA ASP A 599 13.12 20.13 53.16
C ASP A 599 12.66 19.39 51.89
N GLY A 600 11.38 19.50 51.52
CA GLY A 600 10.79 18.84 50.35
C GLY A 600 10.33 17.41 50.59
N GLN A 601 10.42 16.87 51.81
CA GLN A 601 9.90 15.53 52.11
C GLN A 601 8.38 15.52 52.25
N THR A 602 7.75 14.57 51.58
CA THR A 602 6.30 14.33 51.65
C THR A 602 5.98 13.38 52.79
N GLU A 603 5.09 13.81 53.68
CA GLU A 603 4.53 13.03 54.79
C GLU A 603 3.03 12.83 54.62
N LEU A 604 2.58 11.64 54.97
CA LEU A 604 1.20 11.22 54.94
C LEU A 604 0.71 11.01 56.36
N GLN A 605 -0.25 11.82 56.78
CA GLN A 605 -0.88 11.71 58.10
C GLN A 605 -2.29 11.13 57.93
N ARG A 606 -2.60 10.09 58.69
CA ARG A 606 -3.98 9.59 58.79
C ARG A 606 -4.85 10.67 59.47
N ALA A 607 -5.95 11.03 58.84
CA ALA A 607 -6.82 12.14 59.24
C ALA A 607 -7.73 11.79 60.42
#